data_AF-A0AAE0R7F8-F1
#
_entry.id   AF-A0AAE0R7F8-F1
#
_cell.length_a   1.000
_cell.length_b   1.000
_cell.length_c   1.000
_cell.angle_alpha   90.00
_cell.angle_beta   90.00
_cell.angle_gamma   90.00
#
_symmetry.space_group_name_H-M   'P 1'
#
loop_
_entity.id
_entity.type
_entity.pdbx_description
1 polymer ?
#
loop_
_entity_poly.entity_id
_entity_poly.type
_entity_poly.pdbx_seq_one_letter_code
_entity_poly.pdbx_strand_id
1 'polypeptide(L)'
;MHMPVEEDIFLLESHTHTFTHSLSHSHTYTLTMKLVFLLSASVLVCFVVLTAADDSTTPREANCQMYETDMCTRELIEVCGDDGNTYSNECMLCVMGRHQNKIIKVVKEGRCSSE
;
A
#
# COMPACT_ATOMS: atom_id res chain seq x y z
N MET A 1 -2.02 -78.83 1.17
CA MET A 1 -1.15 -77.64 1.02
C MET A 1 -1.93 -76.63 0.20
N HIS A 2 -1.78 -75.33 0.52
CA HIS A 2 -2.42 -74.16 -0.13
C HIS A 2 -3.90 -73.94 0.25
N MET A 3 -4.34 -72.81 0.82
CA MET A 3 -3.88 -71.41 0.72
C MET A 3 -4.29 -70.57 1.97
N PRO A 4 -3.42 -69.69 2.50
CA PRO A 4 -3.82 -68.56 3.34
C PRO A 4 -3.42 -67.21 2.69
N VAL A 5 -3.68 -67.01 1.39
CA VAL A 5 -3.16 -65.85 0.63
C VAL A 5 -4.17 -64.70 0.46
N GLU A 6 -5.45 -64.90 0.78
CA GLU A 6 -6.51 -63.89 0.57
C GLU A 6 -6.68 -62.90 1.75
N GLU A 7 -6.46 -63.33 3.00
CA GLU A 7 -6.61 -62.44 4.17
C GLU A 7 -5.44 -61.43 4.31
N ASP A 8 -4.23 -61.83 3.91
CA ASP A 8 -3.05 -60.95 3.93
C ASP A 8 -3.11 -59.84 2.85
N ILE A 9 -3.74 -60.11 1.70
CA ILE A 9 -3.92 -59.13 0.61
C ILE A 9 -4.91 -58.03 1.01
N PHE A 10 -6.03 -58.40 1.64
CA PHE A 10 -7.05 -57.46 2.12
C PHE A 10 -6.52 -56.52 3.22
N LEU A 11 -5.68 -57.05 4.12
CA LEU A 11 -4.99 -56.23 5.13
C LEU A 11 -3.96 -55.28 4.51
N LEU A 12 -3.22 -55.70 3.47
CA LEU A 12 -2.29 -54.82 2.75
C LEU A 12 -3.02 -53.69 1.99
N GLU A 13 -4.17 -53.97 1.36
CA GLU A 13 -4.99 -52.97 0.68
C GLU A 13 -5.62 -51.97 1.67
N SER A 14 -6.06 -52.42 2.84
CA SER A 14 -6.57 -51.52 3.90
C SER A 14 -5.47 -50.66 4.52
N HIS A 15 -4.25 -51.19 4.71
CA HIS A 15 -3.10 -50.44 5.20
C HIS A 15 -2.60 -49.43 4.16
N THR A 16 -2.56 -49.78 2.87
CA THR A 16 -2.20 -48.85 1.80
C THR A 16 -3.27 -47.77 1.62
N HIS A 17 -4.56 -48.09 1.75
CA HIS A 17 -5.65 -47.12 1.71
C HIS A 17 -5.62 -46.15 2.91
N THR A 18 -5.39 -46.63 4.13
CA THR A 18 -5.25 -45.77 5.32
C THR A 18 -3.98 -44.92 5.28
N PHE A 19 -2.87 -45.46 4.74
CA PHE A 19 -1.62 -44.73 4.54
C PHE A 19 -1.72 -43.66 3.45
N THR A 20 -2.32 -43.97 2.30
CA THR A 20 -2.58 -43.00 1.22
C THR A 20 -3.56 -41.91 1.66
N HIS A 21 -4.60 -42.25 2.44
CA HIS A 21 -5.50 -41.28 3.04
C HIS A 21 -4.75 -40.36 4.03
N SER A 22 -3.89 -40.92 4.89
CA SER A 22 -3.09 -40.14 5.86
C SER A 22 -2.07 -39.23 5.19
N LEU A 23 -1.41 -39.69 4.12
CA LEU A 23 -0.49 -38.87 3.31
C LEU A 23 -1.23 -37.77 2.55
N SER A 24 -2.40 -38.07 1.98
CA SER A 24 -3.26 -37.08 1.32
C SER A 24 -3.70 -36.01 2.31
N HIS A 25 -4.14 -36.40 3.50
CA HIS A 25 -4.56 -35.51 4.59
C HIS A 25 -3.42 -34.65 5.14
N SER A 26 -2.21 -35.22 5.27
CA SER A 26 -1.00 -34.48 5.63
C SER A 26 -0.59 -33.46 4.55
N HIS A 27 -0.71 -33.85 3.28
CA HIS A 27 -0.42 -32.98 2.14
C HIS A 27 -1.44 -31.84 2.00
N THR A 28 -2.74 -32.12 2.16
CA THR A 28 -3.81 -31.10 2.14
C THR A 28 -3.69 -30.16 3.34
N TYR A 29 -3.33 -30.64 4.54
CA TYR A 29 -3.03 -29.75 5.66
C TYR A 29 -1.80 -28.88 5.42
N THR A 30 -0.74 -29.43 4.84
CA THR A 30 0.46 -28.65 4.50
C THR A 30 0.15 -27.57 3.46
N LEU A 31 -0.65 -27.88 2.45
CA LEU A 31 -1.07 -26.92 1.42
C LEU A 31 -2.02 -25.84 1.98
N THR A 32 -3.00 -26.22 2.80
CA THR A 32 -3.93 -25.27 3.42
C THR A 32 -3.22 -24.38 4.45
N MET A 33 -2.30 -24.91 5.26
CA MET A 33 -1.47 -24.13 6.18
C MET A 33 -0.57 -23.13 5.44
N LYS A 34 0.07 -23.54 4.33
CA LYS A 34 0.86 -22.63 3.47
C LYS A 34 -0.02 -21.55 2.83
N LEU A 35 -1.21 -21.90 2.34
CA LEU A 35 -2.15 -20.94 1.76
C LEU A 35 -2.63 -19.92 2.79
N VAL A 36 -3.01 -20.37 3.99
CA VAL A 36 -3.43 -19.49 5.10
C VAL A 36 -2.29 -18.56 5.51
N PHE A 37 -1.05 -19.05 5.57
CA PHE A 37 0.12 -18.23 5.86
C PHE A 37 0.41 -17.18 4.79
N LEU A 38 0.27 -17.53 3.50
CA LEU A 38 0.45 -16.57 2.40
C LEU A 38 -0.65 -15.51 2.37
N LEU A 39 -1.90 -15.91 2.61
CA LEU A 39 -3.02 -14.98 2.69
C LEU A 39 -2.89 -14.06 3.90
N SER A 40 -2.54 -14.59 5.09
CA SER A 40 -2.34 -13.76 6.28
C SER A 40 -1.16 -12.80 6.11
N ALA A 41 -0.04 -13.25 5.54
CA ALA A 41 1.09 -12.39 5.22
C ALA A 41 0.70 -11.29 4.22
N SER A 42 -0.05 -11.62 3.16
CA SER A 42 -0.53 -10.62 2.19
C SER A 42 -1.48 -9.60 2.82
N VAL A 43 -2.40 -10.03 3.68
CA VAL A 43 -3.33 -9.14 4.39
C VAL A 43 -2.57 -8.25 5.36
N LEU A 44 -1.57 -8.78 6.06
CA LEU A 44 -0.73 -8.03 6.99
C LEU A 44 0.15 -7.01 6.26
N VAL A 45 0.73 -7.38 5.11
CA VAL A 45 1.47 -6.46 4.24
C VAL A 45 0.53 -5.36 3.71
N CYS A 46 -0.65 -5.71 3.20
CA CYS A 46 -1.64 -4.73 2.75
C CYS A 46 -2.08 -3.81 3.88
N PHE A 47 -2.32 -4.33 5.08
CA PHE A 47 -2.69 -3.53 6.25
C PHE A 47 -1.56 -2.56 6.62
N VAL A 48 -0.31 -3.02 6.66
CA VAL A 48 0.86 -2.16 6.90
C VAL A 48 0.97 -1.07 5.82
N VAL A 49 0.83 -1.42 4.54
CA VAL A 49 0.88 -0.44 3.43
C VAL A 49 -0.27 0.56 3.51
N LEU A 50 -1.48 0.13 3.85
CA LEU A 50 -2.64 1.00 4.05
C LEU A 50 -2.45 1.95 5.24
N THR A 51 -1.80 1.49 6.32
CA THR A 51 -1.46 2.36 7.47
C THR A 51 -0.22 3.22 7.24
N ALA A 52 0.69 2.80 6.35
CA ALA A 52 1.88 3.53 5.97
C ALA A 52 1.62 4.53 4.83
N ALA A 53 0.40 4.57 4.29
CA ALA A 53 -0.11 5.73 3.56
C ALA A 53 -0.42 6.86 4.57
N ASP A 54 0.61 7.26 5.33
CA ASP A 54 0.55 8.42 6.21
C ASP A 54 0.93 9.66 5.40
N ASP A 55 -0.13 10.42 5.16
CA ASP A 55 -0.31 11.78 4.65
C ASP A 55 0.79 12.79 5.08
N SER A 56 2.00 12.68 4.53
CA SER A 56 3.03 13.72 4.72
C SER A 56 3.87 14.04 3.48
N THR A 57 3.69 13.30 2.38
CA THR A 57 4.41 13.53 1.11
C THR A 57 3.51 13.87 -0.08
N THR A 58 2.19 13.96 0.10
CA THR A 58 1.29 14.41 -0.96
C THR A 58 1.14 15.93 -0.90
N PRO A 59 1.60 16.69 -1.92
CA PRO A 59 1.42 18.14 -1.95
C PRO A 59 -0.08 18.50 -1.92
N ARG A 60 -0.47 19.40 -1.02
CA ARG A 60 -1.85 19.90 -0.92
C ARG A 60 -2.13 20.86 -2.08
N GLU A 61 -3.36 20.86 -2.58
CA GLU A 61 -3.78 21.83 -3.59
C GLU A 61 -3.93 23.22 -2.93
N ALA A 62 -3.50 24.28 -3.64
CA ALA A 62 -3.67 25.65 -3.17
C ALA A 62 -5.07 26.16 -3.52
N ASN A 63 -5.69 26.97 -2.65
CA ASN A 63 -7.01 27.54 -2.92
C ASN A 63 -6.94 28.78 -3.84
N CYS A 64 -6.50 28.56 -5.08
CA CYS A 64 -6.32 29.64 -6.06
C CYS A 64 -7.63 30.27 -6.54
N GLN A 65 -8.76 29.63 -6.29
CA GLN A 65 -10.08 30.19 -6.59
C GLN A 65 -10.36 31.44 -5.75
N MET A 66 -9.79 31.57 -4.55
CA MET A 66 -9.94 32.76 -3.71
C MET A 66 -9.19 33.99 -4.26
N TYR A 67 -8.22 33.79 -5.16
CA TYR A 67 -7.30 34.83 -5.62
C TYR A 67 -7.49 35.14 -7.10
N GLU A 68 -8.70 35.50 -7.55
CA GLU A 68 -9.02 35.72 -8.97
C GLU A 68 -8.20 36.84 -9.65
N THR A 69 -7.68 37.78 -8.87
CA THR A 69 -6.85 38.89 -9.36
C THR A 69 -5.39 38.71 -8.96
N ASP A 70 -4.49 39.49 -9.55
CA ASP A 70 -3.07 39.51 -9.18
C ASP A 70 -2.77 40.45 -7.99
N MET A 71 -3.80 40.79 -7.21
CA MET A 71 -3.69 41.59 -6.00
C MET A 71 -3.61 40.69 -4.76
N CYS A 72 -2.43 40.61 -4.17
CA CYS A 72 -2.19 39.88 -2.92
C CYS A 72 -1.95 40.84 -1.74
N THR A 73 -2.35 40.41 -0.55
CA THR A 73 -1.97 41.08 0.70
C THR A 73 -0.46 40.95 0.91
N ARG A 74 0.11 41.84 1.73
CA ARG A 74 1.54 41.83 2.08
C ARG A 74 1.84 41.01 3.35
N GLU A 75 0.92 40.14 3.75
CA GLU A 75 1.14 39.23 4.86
C GLU A 75 2.18 38.18 4.47
N LEU A 76 3.14 37.95 5.37
CA LEU A 76 4.20 36.98 5.19
C LEU A 76 3.78 35.66 5.85
N ILE A 77 3.06 34.84 5.10
CA ILE A 77 2.60 33.50 5.49
C ILE A 77 3.19 32.54 4.46
N GLU A 78 4.48 32.27 4.60
CA GLU A 78 5.24 31.57 3.56
C GLU A 78 4.69 30.17 3.29
N VAL A 79 4.78 29.73 2.04
CA VAL A 79 4.47 28.36 1.61
C VAL A 79 5.55 27.85 0.67
N CYS A 80 5.82 26.54 0.74
CA CYS A 80 6.74 25.86 -0.16
C CYS A 80 5.96 25.17 -1.28
N GLY A 81 6.25 25.53 -2.53
CA GLY A 81 5.69 24.88 -3.72
C GLY A 81 6.33 23.52 -4.00
N ASP A 82 5.62 22.68 -4.74
CA ASP A 82 6.14 21.41 -5.29
C ASP A 82 7.16 21.61 -6.42
N ASP A 83 7.30 22.84 -6.88
CA ASP A 83 8.38 23.30 -7.75
C ASP A 83 9.66 23.71 -6.99
N GLY A 84 9.65 23.57 -5.66
CA GLY A 84 10.79 23.88 -4.78
C GLY A 84 10.96 25.37 -4.47
N ASN A 85 10.04 26.23 -4.93
CA ASN A 85 10.11 27.66 -4.66
C ASN A 85 9.33 28.06 -3.41
N THR A 86 9.86 29.02 -2.66
CA THR A 86 9.14 29.65 -1.54
C THR A 86 8.34 30.84 -2.02
N TYR A 87 7.06 30.88 -1.66
CA TYR A 87 6.17 32.00 -1.95
C TYR A 87 5.82 32.73 -0.66
N SER A 88 5.77 34.07 -0.70
CA SER A 88 5.50 34.90 0.48
C SER A 88 4.13 34.67 1.10
N ASN A 89 3.18 34.19 0.29
CA ASN A 89 1.89 33.66 0.71
C ASN A 89 1.26 32.82 -0.40
N GLU A 90 0.18 32.10 -0.08
CA GLU A 90 -0.57 31.25 -1.01
C GLU A 90 -1.13 32.03 -2.21
N CYS A 91 -1.52 33.30 -2.01
CA CYS A 91 -1.94 34.17 -3.12
C CYS A 91 -0.83 34.36 -4.14
N MET A 92 0.38 34.68 -3.68
CA MET A 92 1.54 34.86 -4.55
C MET A 92 1.91 33.57 -5.29
N LEU A 93 1.76 32.41 -4.66
CA LEU A 93 1.91 31.10 -5.32
C LEU A 93 0.93 30.96 -6.49
N CYS A 94 -0.35 31.27 -6.27
CA CYS A 94 -1.38 31.19 -7.30
C CYS A 94 -1.16 32.16 -8.46
N VAL A 95 -0.80 33.42 -8.17
CA VAL A 95 -0.48 34.44 -9.17
C VAL A 95 0.70 34.00 -10.04
N MET A 96 1.78 33.55 -9.40
CA MET A 96 2.97 33.08 -10.12
C MET A 96 2.69 31.82 -10.94
N GLY A 97 1.90 30.89 -10.41
CA GLY A 97 1.42 29.72 -11.14
C GLY A 97 0.66 30.11 -12.41
N ARG A 98 -0.31 31.04 -12.30
CA ARG A 98 -1.06 31.55 -13.46
C ARG A 98 -0.15 32.18 -14.52
N HIS A 99 0.78 33.05 -14.13
CA HIS A 99 1.71 33.68 -15.08
C HIS A 99 2.58 32.66 -15.82
N GLN A 100 2.89 31.54 -15.17
CA GLN A 100 3.67 30.45 -15.78
C GLN A 100 2.79 29.39 -16.46
N ASN A 101 1.46 29.53 -16.43
CA ASN A 101 0.50 28.48 -16.83
C ASN A 101 0.77 27.14 -16.13
N LYS A 102 1.04 27.17 -14.83
CA LYS A 102 1.30 26.01 -13.97
C LYS A 102 0.36 25.98 -12.77
N ILE A 103 -0.05 24.78 -12.39
CA ILE A 103 -0.68 24.52 -11.10
C ILE A 103 0.43 24.07 -10.16
N ILE A 104 0.75 24.91 -9.19
CA ILE A 104 1.76 24.64 -8.16
C ILE A 104 1.01 24.16 -6.92
N LYS A 105 1.44 23.05 -6.35
CA LYS A 105 0.87 22.51 -5.11
C LYS A 105 1.74 22.90 -3.93
N VAL A 106 1.16 22.99 -2.75
CA VAL A 106 1.91 23.31 -1.52
C VAL A 106 2.43 22.02 -0.91
N VAL A 107 3.74 21.89 -0.81
CA VAL A 107 4.42 20.77 -0.14
C VAL A 107 4.32 20.92 1.38
N LYS A 108 4.53 22.15 1.88
CA LYS A 108 4.46 22.46 3.32
C LYS A 108 4.22 23.94 3.55
N GLU A 109 3.69 24.25 4.73
CA GLU A 109 3.69 25.60 5.26
C GLU A 109 5.12 26.05 5.62
N GLY A 110 5.40 27.34 5.47
CA GLY A 110 6.71 27.93 5.61
C GLY A 110 7.57 27.81 4.35
N ARG A 111 8.78 28.39 4.41
CA ARG A 111 9.75 28.29 3.32
C ARG A 111 10.19 26.86 2.99
N CYS A 112 10.60 26.66 1.75
CA CYS A 112 11.29 25.44 1.34
C CYS A 112 12.59 25.26 2.10
N SER A 113 13.00 24.00 2.27
CA SER A 113 14.32 23.70 2.85
C SER A 113 15.39 24.23 1.89
N SER A 114 16.31 25.03 2.39
CA SER A 114 17.51 25.42 1.65
C SER A 114 18.49 24.26 1.71
N GLU A 115 18.39 23.33 0.78
CA GLU A 115 19.43 22.33 0.52
C GLU A 115 20.51 22.91 -0.39
#